data_AF-A0A3G6J967-F1
#
_entry.id   AF-A0A3G6J967-F1
#
_cell.length_a   1.000
_cell.length_b   1.000
_cell.length_c   1.000
_cell.angle_alpha   90.00
_cell.angle_beta   90.00
_cell.angle_gamma   90.00
#
_symmetry.space_group_name_H-M   'P 1'
#
loop_
_entity.id
_entity.type
_entity.pdbx_description
1 polymer ?
#
loop_
_entity_poly.entity_id
_entity_poly.type
_entity_poly.pdbx_seq_one_letter_code
_entity_poly.pdbx_strand_id
1 'polypeptide(L)'
;MTAGESSHPTSNIPATNSEFVVGGHETGLPPAERYSQLRWYFAQHYPLPAPLEERLTAAHPTTAALDATLLQETNQWLRLLPDRLTHTAMVMLGAAVDHTMPGVAYLRGANVTVEQQDEITMLTPESAAADTLIVNVYAFDGRCGNGQAGEDRHLPEMAALAVLSGCRVAVVDCSSSAVQALKVQQTQLVQIVKNLRETYQPTRLALIGSDAGALLAACVAPAADVVIFDQPYQGALADSTVEAALAAASTCEQKTTVVVTHPTAISAADQDIVSGLLAAAQPVGGAAVHTFPGDPLIIEPGIARQRLLCWAQHITGKTITDPRQAVEEQVAAARAAEEAEATGNAKQ
;
A
#
# COMPACT_ATOMS: atom_id res chain seq x y z
N MET A 1 -51.69 54.94 11.01
CA MET A 1 -52.55 53.78 10.68
C MET A 1 -51.79 52.89 9.70
N THR A 2 -51.21 51.82 10.26
CA THR A 2 -50.95 50.48 9.71
C THR A 2 -50.74 50.25 8.20
N ALA A 3 -49.54 49.81 7.86
CA ALA A 3 -49.23 48.69 6.96
C ALA A 3 -47.77 48.30 7.28
N GLY A 4 -47.33 47.09 7.56
CA GLY A 4 -47.85 45.74 7.38
C GLY A 4 -46.58 44.89 7.18
N GLU A 5 -46.09 44.26 8.24
CA GLU A 5 -44.87 43.46 8.24
C GLU A 5 -45.08 42.19 7.39
N SER A 6 -44.21 41.96 6.40
CA SER A 6 -44.03 40.65 5.78
C SER A 6 -42.66 40.12 6.16
N SER A 7 -42.63 39.25 7.17
CA SER A 7 -41.46 38.51 7.63
C SER A 7 -41.12 37.37 6.65
N HIS A 8 -40.08 37.55 5.85
CA HIS A 8 -39.34 36.40 5.29
C HIS A 8 -38.28 35.96 6.30
N PRO A 9 -38.18 34.66 6.64
CA PRO A 9 -37.12 34.18 7.51
C PRO A 9 -35.80 34.21 6.73
N THR A 10 -34.94 35.18 7.04
CA THR A 10 -33.52 35.12 6.68
C THR A 10 -32.89 33.96 7.44
N SER A 11 -32.61 32.90 6.70
CA SER A 11 -31.79 31.77 7.13
C SER A 11 -30.46 32.29 7.68
N ASN A 12 -30.21 32.08 8.97
CA ASN A 12 -28.89 32.23 9.59
C ASN A 12 -28.02 31.07 9.11
N ILE A 13 -27.40 31.22 7.94
CA ILE A 13 -26.26 30.40 7.55
C ILE A 13 -25.02 31.09 8.14
N PRO A 14 -24.27 30.46 9.05
CA PRO A 14 -22.98 31.00 9.49
C PRO A 14 -22.02 31.03 8.29
N ALA A 15 -21.46 32.21 8.02
CA ALA A 15 -20.48 32.40 6.95
C ALA A 15 -19.23 31.55 7.19
N THR A 16 -19.06 30.48 6.41
CA THR A 16 -17.80 29.74 6.29
C THR A 16 -16.84 30.51 5.40
N ASN A 17 -16.08 31.45 5.98
CA ASN A 17 -14.95 32.14 5.33
C ASN A 17 -13.69 31.24 5.29
N SER A 18 -13.79 30.04 4.72
CA SER A 18 -12.62 29.37 4.16
C SER A 18 -12.72 29.55 2.65
N GLU A 19 -11.83 30.37 2.07
CA GLU A 19 -11.75 30.59 0.63
C GLU A 19 -11.50 29.24 -0.07
N PHE A 20 -12.56 28.65 -0.60
CA PHE A 20 -12.50 27.40 -1.34
C PHE A 20 -11.98 27.71 -2.74
N VAL A 21 -10.68 27.53 -2.94
CA VAL A 21 -10.01 27.74 -4.23
C VAL A 21 -9.99 26.42 -5.01
N VAL A 22 -10.58 26.43 -6.20
CA VAL A 22 -10.51 25.32 -7.18
C VAL A 22 -9.49 25.68 -8.25
N GLY A 23 -8.45 24.86 -8.41
CA GLY A 23 -7.37 25.10 -9.38
C GLY A 23 -6.02 25.43 -8.74
N GLY A 24 -4.95 25.30 -9.53
CA GLY A 24 -3.57 25.32 -9.05
C GLY A 24 -3.16 26.63 -8.35
N HIS A 25 -2.65 26.50 -7.13
CA HIS A 25 -1.99 27.59 -6.40
C HIS A 25 -0.62 27.87 -7.04
N GLU A 26 -0.28 29.12 -7.38
CA GLU A 26 1.00 29.46 -8.04
C GLU A 26 2.24 29.04 -7.21
N THR A 27 2.09 28.93 -5.88
CA THR A 27 3.15 28.46 -4.97
C THR A 27 3.04 26.99 -4.57
N GLY A 28 2.05 26.25 -5.09
CA GLY A 28 1.71 24.91 -4.62
C GLY A 28 1.12 24.91 -3.19
N LEU A 29 0.07 24.13 -2.97
CA LEU A 29 -0.48 23.94 -1.62
C LEU A 29 0.45 23.04 -0.78
N PRO A 30 0.61 23.31 0.53
CA PRO A 30 1.30 22.40 1.45
C PRO A 30 0.69 20.99 1.40
N PRO A 31 1.48 19.90 1.60
CA PRO A 31 0.96 18.54 1.51
C PRO A 31 -0.25 18.23 2.40
N ALA A 32 -0.31 18.80 3.61
CA ALA A 32 -1.45 18.62 4.52
C ALA A 32 -2.73 19.29 3.98
N GLU A 33 -2.62 20.44 3.33
CA GLU A 33 -3.75 21.15 2.72
C GLU A 33 -4.23 20.42 1.45
N ARG A 34 -3.30 19.93 0.63
CA ARG A 34 -3.63 19.06 -0.53
C ARG A 34 -4.41 17.84 -0.10
N TYR A 35 -3.92 17.12 0.92
CA TYR A 35 -4.64 16.00 1.50
C TYR A 35 -6.04 16.41 1.99
N SER A 36 -6.17 17.54 2.70
CA SER A 36 -7.46 18.01 3.20
C SER A 36 -8.46 18.27 2.07
N GLN A 37 -8.01 18.85 0.95
CA GLN A 37 -8.84 19.06 -0.23
C GLN A 37 -9.28 17.73 -0.87
N LEU A 38 -8.36 16.78 -1.03
CA LEU A 38 -8.67 15.45 -1.56
C LEU A 38 -9.71 14.75 -0.68
N ARG A 39 -9.51 14.75 0.64
CA ARG A 39 -10.42 14.14 1.60
C ARG A 39 -11.82 14.76 1.56
N TRP A 40 -11.90 16.10 1.50
CA TRP A 40 -13.17 16.80 1.37
C TRP A 40 -13.92 16.35 0.11
N TYR A 41 -13.26 16.33 -1.05
CA TYR A 41 -13.89 15.95 -2.31
C TYR A 41 -14.36 14.49 -2.30
N PHE A 42 -13.54 13.57 -1.77
CA PHE A 42 -13.93 12.17 -1.59
C PHE A 42 -15.19 12.03 -0.74
N ALA A 43 -15.27 12.74 0.39
CA ALA A 43 -16.43 12.69 1.26
C ALA A 43 -17.73 13.20 0.57
N GLN A 44 -17.62 14.14 -0.37
CA GLN A 44 -18.77 14.68 -1.10
C GLN A 44 -19.19 13.85 -2.31
N HIS A 45 -18.23 13.22 -3.01
CA HIS A 45 -18.47 12.63 -4.34
C HIS A 45 -18.26 11.12 -4.42
N TYR A 46 -17.59 10.52 -3.45
CA TYR A 46 -17.29 9.09 -3.39
C TYR A 46 -17.64 8.52 -2.01
N PRO A 47 -18.95 8.47 -1.65
CA PRO A 47 -19.37 7.95 -0.36
C PRO A 47 -18.79 6.57 -0.13
N LEU A 48 -18.28 6.34 1.08
CA LEU A 48 -17.67 5.08 1.47
C LEU A 48 -18.77 4.03 1.68
N PRO A 49 -18.56 2.78 1.23
CA PRO A 49 -19.32 1.65 1.71
C PRO A 49 -19.19 1.55 3.24
N ALA A 50 -20.26 1.14 3.92
CA ALA A 50 -20.31 1.08 5.38
C ALA A 50 -19.11 0.34 6.02
N PRO A 51 -18.58 -0.78 5.47
CA PRO A 51 -17.38 -1.42 6.02
C PRO A 51 -16.13 -0.53 5.99
N LEU A 52 -15.95 0.28 4.94
CA LEU A 52 -14.82 1.20 4.83
C LEU A 52 -15.01 2.44 5.72
N GLU A 53 -16.25 2.90 5.87
CA GLU A 53 -16.58 3.99 6.81
C GLU A 53 -16.32 3.57 8.26
N GLU A 54 -16.76 2.36 8.63
CA GLU A 54 -16.45 1.76 9.93
C GLU A 54 -14.94 1.67 10.14
N ARG A 55 -14.18 1.18 9.15
CA ARG A 55 -12.71 1.13 9.21
C ARG A 55 -12.08 2.49 9.52
N LEU A 56 -12.56 3.58 8.91
CA LEU A 56 -11.99 4.91 9.10
C LEU A 56 -12.44 5.61 10.39
N THR A 57 -13.55 5.19 11.00
CA THR A 57 -14.19 5.89 12.12
C THR A 57 -14.21 5.09 13.42
N ALA A 58 -14.17 3.77 13.37
CA ALA A 58 -14.24 2.90 14.53
C ALA A 58 -12.87 2.77 15.21
N ALA A 59 -12.87 2.80 16.55
CA ALA A 59 -11.69 2.46 17.35
C ALA A 59 -11.32 0.97 17.23
N HIS A 60 -12.31 0.10 16.94
CA HIS A 60 -12.13 -1.32 16.61
C HIS A 60 -13.24 -1.75 15.65
N PRO A 61 -12.95 -2.20 14.42
CA PRO A 61 -13.98 -2.70 13.52
C PRO A 61 -14.54 -4.03 14.04
N THR A 62 -15.81 -4.29 13.74
CA THR A 62 -16.49 -5.53 14.08
C THR A 62 -15.76 -6.74 13.51
N THR A 63 -15.55 -7.78 14.34
CA THR A 63 -14.98 -9.07 13.90
C THR A 63 -15.95 -9.94 13.10
N ALA A 64 -17.19 -9.47 12.92
CA ALA A 64 -18.22 -10.16 12.16
C ALA A 64 -17.86 -10.21 10.66
N ALA A 65 -18.01 -11.38 10.05
CA ALA A 65 -17.84 -11.53 8.61
C ALA A 65 -18.79 -10.58 7.86
N LEU A 66 -18.29 -9.92 6.82
CA LEU A 66 -19.16 -9.19 5.88
C LEU A 66 -20.04 -10.21 5.16
N ASP A 67 -21.30 -9.86 4.95
CA ASP A 67 -22.10 -10.58 3.98
C ASP A 67 -21.52 -10.38 2.55
N ALA A 68 -21.89 -11.27 1.64
CA ALA A 68 -21.34 -11.28 0.28
C ALA A 68 -21.63 -9.97 -0.49
N THR A 69 -22.74 -9.29 -0.18
CA THR A 69 -23.14 -8.04 -0.84
C THR A 69 -22.24 -6.89 -0.41
N LEU A 70 -22.07 -6.69 0.90
CA LEU A 70 -21.17 -5.65 1.44
C LEU A 70 -19.72 -5.88 1.03
N LEU A 71 -19.31 -7.15 0.95
CA LEU A 71 -18.00 -7.51 0.44
C LEU A 71 -17.83 -7.13 -1.04
N GLN A 72 -18.84 -7.41 -1.87
CA GLN A 72 -18.82 -7.05 -3.28
C GLN A 72 -18.81 -5.53 -3.47
N GLU A 73 -19.64 -4.79 -2.74
CA GLU A 73 -19.67 -3.31 -2.78
C GLU A 73 -18.33 -2.71 -2.39
N THR A 74 -17.71 -3.24 -1.33
CA THR A 74 -16.39 -2.81 -0.88
C THR A 74 -15.33 -3.07 -1.95
N ASN A 75 -15.30 -4.26 -2.54
CA ASN A 75 -14.38 -4.59 -3.63
C ASN A 75 -14.58 -3.68 -4.85
N GLN A 76 -15.83 -3.45 -5.27
CA GLN A 76 -16.13 -2.57 -6.40
C GLN A 76 -15.69 -1.13 -6.13
N TRP A 77 -15.85 -0.66 -4.89
CA TRP A 77 -15.37 0.66 -4.51
C TRP A 77 -13.84 0.71 -4.55
N LEU A 78 -13.13 -0.25 -3.95
CA LEU A 78 -11.67 -0.25 -3.88
C LEU A 78 -11.01 -0.42 -5.26
N ARG A 79 -11.62 -1.22 -6.15
CA ARG A 79 -11.19 -1.40 -7.54
C ARG A 79 -11.01 -0.06 -8.26
N LEU A 80 -11.95 0.88 -8.05
CA LEU A 80 -11.96 2.19 -8.70
C LEU A 80 -11.16 3.25 -7.94
N LEU A 81 -10.51 2.89 -6.83
CA LEU A 81 -9.79 3.85 -5.99
C LEU A 81 -8.67 4.58 -6.74
N PRO A 82 -7.80 3.92 -7.54
CA PRO A 82 -6.75 4.63 -8.28
C PRO A 82 -7.31 5.72 -9.21
N ASP A 83 -8.43 5.43 -9.89
CA ASP A 83 -9.10 6.38 -10.79
C ASP A 83 -9.72 7.54 -10.02
N ARG A 84 -10.37 7.25 -8.88
CA ARG A 84 -10.96 8.28 -8.01
C ARG A 84 -9.90 9.18 -7.41
N LEU A 85 -8.76 8.64 -7.00
CA LEU A 85 -7.63 9.43 -6.50
C LEU A 85 -7.09 10.34 -7.60
N THR A 86 -6.87 9.80 -8.79
CA THR A 86 -6.39 10.55 -9.95
C THR A 86 -7.36 11.67 -10.33
N HIS A 87 -8.65 11.35 -10.49
CA HIS A 87 -9.68 12.33 -10.84
C HIS A 87 -9.81 13.42 -9.77
N THR A 88 -9.86 13.04 -8.49
CA THR A 88 -9.92 14.01 -7.39
C THR A 88 -8.70 14.92 -7.40
N ALA A 89 -7.50 14.36 -7.56
CA ALA A 89 -6.27 15.14 -7.61
C ALA A 89 -6.26 16.12 -8.80
N MET A 90 -6.75 15.70 -9.98
CA MET A 90 -6.92 16.58 -11.14
C MET A 90 -7.88 17.75 -10.88
N VAL A 91 -9.02 17.48 -10.22
CA VAL A 91 -10.03 18.50 -9.91
C VAL A 91 -9.54 19.47 -8.83
N MET A 92 -9.00 18.95 -7.73
CA MET A 92 -8.65 19.74 -6.56
C MET A 92 -7.30 20.44 -6.69
N LEU A 93 -6.30 19.75 -7.24
CA LEU A 93 -4.93 20.27 -7.32
C LEU A 93 -4.59 20.86 -8.71
N GLY A 94 -5.50 20.70 -9.67
CA GLY A 94 -5.36 21.18 -11.04
C GLY A 94 -4.66 20.20 -11.98
N ALA A 95 -4.99 20.27 -13.26
CA ALA A 95 -4.53 19.32 -14.28
C ALA A 95 -3.05 19.47 -14.68
N ALA A 96 -2.37 20.55 -14.27
CA ALA A 96 -0.96 20.78 -14.60
C ALA A 96 0.01 19.96 -13.72
N VAL A 97 -0.47 19.35 -12.63
CA VAL A 97 0.31 18.50 -11.73
C VAL A 97 0.33 17.05 -12.25
N ASP A 98 1.44 16.33 -12.02
CA ASP A 98 1.55 14.91 -12.38
C ASP A 98 0.79 14.00 -11.41
N HIS A 99 -0.42 13.59 -11.84
CA HIS A 99 -1.33 12.72 -11.09
C HIS A 99 -1.19 11.24 -11.41
N THR A 100 -0.13 10.81 -12.10
CA THR A 100 0.03 9.40 -12.48
C THR A 100 0.20 8.48 -11.27
N MET A 101 -0.68 7.49 -11.09
CA MET A 101 -0.51 6.50 -10.02
C MET A 101 0.78 5.67 -10.23
N PRO A 102 1.39 5.10 -9.17
CA PRO A 102 2.65 4.36 -9.29
C PRO A 102 2.61 3.24 -10.35
N GLY A 103 1.51 2.49 -10.40
CA GLY A 103 1.26 1.44 -11.40
C GLY A 103 1.28 1.92 -12.85
N VAL A 104 1.12 3.21 -13.11
CA VAL A 104 1.25 3.79 -14.45
C VAL A 104 2.59 4.50 -14.63
N ALA A 105 3.03 5.22 -13.60
CA ALA A 105 4.24 6.04 -13.64
C ALA A 105 5.51 5.22 -13.83
N TYR A 106 5.58 4.04 -13.21
CA TYR A 106 6.79 3.21 -13.17
C TYR A 106 6.74 1.97 -14.05
N LEU A 107 5.56 1.59 -14.58
CA LEU A 107 5.45 0.48 -15.54
C LEU A 107 5.66 0.92 -17.00
N ARG A 108 5.77 2.22 -17.28
CA ARG A 108 5.92 2.71 -18.65
C ARG A 108 7.20 2.16 -19.29
N GLY A 109 7.04 1.37 -20.35
CA GLY A 109 8.15 0.83 -21.14
C GLY A 109 8.80 -0.44 -20.56
N ALA A 110 8.34 -0.89 -19.39
CA ALA A 110 8.77 -2.12 -18.75
C ALA A 110 7.74 -3.23 -18.94
N ASN A 111 8.20 -4.47 -19.09
CA ASN A 111 7.35 -5.66 -19.10
C ASN A 111 7.42 -6.41 -17.77
N VAL A 112 6.28 -6.87 -17.28
CA VAL A 112 6.16 -7.72 -16.09
C VAL A 112 5.36 -8.95 -16.45
N THR A 113 5.97 -10.12 -16.27
CA THR A 113 5.28 -11.40 -16.37
C THR A 113 4.50 -11.65 -15.10
N VAL A 114 3.25 -12.07 -15.24
CA VAL A 114 2.34 -12.39 -14.13
C VAL A 114 2.02 -13.88 -14.17
N GLU A 115 2.32 -14.60 -13.10
CA GLU A 115 2.04 -16.02 -12.97
C GLU A 115 1.22 -16.26 -11.69
N GLN A 116 0.02 -16.81 -11.83
CA GLN A 116 -0.81 -17.17 -10.69
C GLN A 116 -0.58 -18.65 -10.32
N GLN A 117 -0.26 -18.90 -9.07
CA GLN A 117 -0.18 -20.24 -8.49
C GLN A 117 -0.82 -20.24 -7.10
N ASP A 118 -1.95 -20.95 -6.96
CA ASP A 118 -2.71 -21.04 -5.71
C ASP A 118 -2.98 -19.64 -5.11
N GLU A 119 -2.57 -19.39 -3.86
CA GLU A 119 -2.70 -18.10 -3.17
C GLU A 119 -1.60 -17.07 -3.52
N ILE A 120 -0.75 -17.37 -4.51
CA ILE A 120 0.42 -16.54 -4.85
C ILE A 120 0.30 -16.02 -6.27
N THR A 121 0.41 -14.70 -6.43
CA THR A 121 0.64 -14.05 -7.72
C THR A 121 2.11 -13.65 -7.81
N MET A 122 2.87 -14.27 -8.70
CA MET A 122 4.27 -13.93 -8.97
C MET A 122 4.35 -12.85 -10.05
N LEU A 123 5.06 -11.77 -9.74
CA LEU A 123 5.34 -10.66 -10.65
C LEU A 123 6.85 -10.64 -10.93
N THR A 124 7.22 -10.91 -12.18
CA THR A 124 8.62 -10.97 -12.60
C THR A 124 8.88 -9.90 -13.66
N PRO A 125 9.55 -8.79 -13.33
CA PRO A 125 9.97 -7.81 -14.33
C PRO A 125 11.05 -8.38 -15.24
N GLU A 126 11.18 -7.86 -16.47
CA GLU A 126 12.22 -8.31 -17.42
C GLU A 126 13.65 -8.11 -16.87
N SER A 127 13.85 -7.13 -15.99
CA SER A 127 15.11 -6.84 -15.30
C SER A 127 15.35 -7.64 -14.01
N ALA A 128 14.49 -8.62 -13.68
CA ALA A 128 14.50 -9.29 -12.39
C ALA A 128 15.83 -10.00 -12.09
N ALA A 129 16.49 -9.57 -11.02
CA ALA A 129 17.60 -10.32 -10.44
C ALA A 129 17.10 -11.54 -9.65
N ALA A 130 17.90 -12.61 -9.62
CA ALA A 130 17.57 -13.82 -8.87
C ALA A 130 17.95 -13.77 -7.38
N ASP A 131 18.65 -12.71 -6.95
CA ASP A 131 19.25 -12.61 -5.62
C ASP A 131 18.25 -12.17 -4.53
N THR A 132 17.26 -11.36 -4.88
CA THR A 132 16.29 -10.80 -3.94
C THR A 132 14.87 -11.18 -4.33
N LEU A 133 14.14 -11.78 -3.38
CA LEU A 133 12.71 -12.03 -3.49
C LEU A 133 11.95 -11.12 -2.53
N ILE A 134 10.95 -10.42 -3.05
CA ILE A 134 10.01 -9.65 -2.25
C ILE A 134 8.75 -10.50 -2.04
N VAL A 135 8.31 -10.66 -0.79
CA VAL A 135 7.05 -11.28 -0.43
C VAL A 135 6.12 -10.20 0.09
N ASN A 136 5.03 -9.94 -0.61
CA ASN A 136 4.00 -9.01 -0.17
C ASN A 136 2.83 -9.79 0.43
N VAL A 137 2.49 -9.50 1.69
CA VAL A 137 1.36 -10.08 2.41
C VAL A 137 0.15 -9.19 2.20
N TYR A 138 -0.69 -9.57 1.24
CA TYR A 138 -1.93 -8.88 0.95
C TYR A 138 -3.06 -9.43 1.83
N ALA A 139 -3.43 -8.66 2.84
CA ALA A 139 -4.51 -8.99 3.76
C ALA A 139 -5.31 -7.73 4.08
N PHE A 140 -5.99 -7.17 3.06
CA PHE A 140 -6.94 -6.09 3.29
C PHE A 140 -8.05 -6.63 4.19
N ASP A 141 -7.99 -6.27 5.49
CA ASP A 141 -8.88 -6.63 6.62
C ASP A 141 -9.36 -8.10 6.72
N GLY A 142 -8.70 -9.01 6.00
CA GLY A 142 -9.11 -10.41 5.84
C GLY A 142 -10.39 -10.59 5.01
N ARG A 143 -10.93 -9.52 4.40
CA ARG A 143 -12.24 -9.58 3.72
C ARG A 143 -12.11 -9.34 2.23
N CYS A 144 -11.23 -8.45 1.76
CA CYS A 144 -11.22 -8.00 0.35
C CYS A 144 -10.08 -8.59 -0.49
N GLY A 145 -10.05 -9.91 -0.60
CA GLY A 145 -9.04 -10.71 -1.31
C GLY A 145 -8.66 -10.42 -2.75
N ASN A 146 -8.11 -11.41 -3.46
CA ASN A 146 -7.92 -11.43 -4.93
C ASN A 146 -9.28 -11.42 -5.68
N GLY A 147 -10.14 -10.47 -5.36
CA GLY A 147 -11.18 -9.96 -6.23
C GLY A 147 -10.65 -8.81 -7.08
N GLN A 148 -11.57 -8.15 -7.77
CA GLN A 148 -11.24 -7.07 -8.72
C GLN A 148 -10.44 -5.91 -8.09
N ALA A 149 -10.56 -5.69 -6.78
CA ALA A 149 -9.75 -4.70 -6.08
C ALA A 149 -8.27 -5.08 -6.04
N GLY A 150 -7.95 -6.36 -5.83
CA GLY A 150 -6.58 -6.86 -5.92
C GLY A 150 -5.99 -6.61 -7.31
N GLU A 151 -6.74 -6.96 -8.36
CA GLU A 151 -6.31 -6.85 -9.77
C GLU A 151 -6.10 -5.40 -10.23
N ASP A 152 -7.03 -4.49 -9.90
CA ASP A 152 -7.01 -3.13 -10.48
C ASP A 152 -6.33 -2.08 -9.59
N ARG A 153 -6.16 -2.36 -8.30
CA ARG A 153 -5.51 -1.44 -7.35
C ARG A 153 -4.17 -1.97 -6.86
N HIS A 154 -4.14 -3.19 -6.33
CA HIS A 154 -2.98 -3.68 -5.57
C HIS A 154 -1.88 -4.24 -6.49
N LEU A 155 -2.21 -5.14 -7.40
CA LEU A 155 -1.26 -5.75 -8.33
C LEU A 155 -0.51 -4.72 -9.19
N PRO A 156 -1.12 -3.64 -9.71
CA PRO A 156 -0.39 -2.61 -10.45
C PRO A 156 0.65 -1.88 -9.58
N GLU A 157 0.37 -1.65 -8.29
CA GLU A 157 1.33 -1.07 -7.35
C GLU A 157 2.48 -2.04 -7.06
N MET A 158 2.19 -3.33 -6.88
CA MET A 158 3.21 -4.36 -6.68
C MET A 158 4.07 -4.59 -7.94
N ALA A 159 3.47 -4.53 -9.13
CA ALA A 159 4.20 -4.60 -10.39
C ALA A 159 5.15 -3.41 -10.55
N ALA A 160 4.68 -2.20 -10.20
CA ALA A 160 5.53 -1.01 -10.17
C ALA A 160 6.70 -1.16 -9.18
N LEU A 161 6.47 -1.76 -8.01
CA LEU A 161 7.54 -2.07 -7.06
C LEU A 161 8.55 -3.07 -7.65
N ALA A 162 8.06 -4.11 -8.31
CA ALA A 162 8.90 -5.13 -8.94
C ALA A 162 9.85 -4.47 -9.95
N VAL A 163 9.30 -3.64 -10.85
CA VAL A 163 10.07 -2.89 -11.85
C VAL A 163 11.05 -1.90 -11.20
N LEU A 164 10.61 -1.11 -10.21
CA LEU A 164 11.49 -0.14 -9.54
C LEU A 164 12.67 -0.81 -8.82
N SER A 165 12.40 -1.93 -8.15
CA SER A 165 13.41 -2.66 -7.37
C SER A 165 14.29 -3.55 -8.24
N GLY A 166 13.83 -3.94 -9.44
CA GLY A 166 14.46 -4.97 -10.25
C GLY A 166 14.37 -6.37 -9.61
N CYS A 167 13.36 -6.60 -8.76
CA CYS A 167 13.20 -7.85 -8.01
C CYS A 167 11.91 -8.58 -8.40
N ARG A 168 11.88 -9.89 -8.15
CA ARG A 168 10.63 -10.66 -8.20
C ARG A 168 9.76 -10.32 -6.98
N VAL A 169 8.46 -10.19 -7.20
CA VAL A 169 7.47 -9.95 -6.13
C VAL A 169 6.46 -11.09 -6.09
N ALA A 170 6.43 -11.83 -5.00
CA ALA A 170 5.38 -12.80 -4.68
C ALA A 170 4.30 -12.11 -3.85
N VAL A 171 3.15 -11.83 -4.46
CA VAL A 171 1.98 -11.30 -3.76
C VAL A 171 1.20 -12.48 -3.19
N VAL A 172 1.23 -12.62 -1.87
CA VAL A 172 0.55 -13.68 -1.13
C VAL A 172 -0.81 -13.17 -0.68
N ASP A 173 -1.84 -13.74 -1.24
CA ASP A 173 -3.21 -13.43 -0.88
C ASP A 173 -3.63 -14.22 0.36
N CYS A 174 -3.80 -13.51 1.48
CA CYS A 174 -4.22 -14.12 2.74
C CYS A 174 -5.75 -14.10 2.91
N SER A 175 -6.51 -13.83 1.85
CA SER A 175 -7.97 -13.74 1.88
C SER A 175 -8.69 -15.07 1.63
N SER A 176 -8.36 -16.11 2.40
CA SER A 176 -9.21 -17.30 2.34
C SER A 176 -10.63 -16.95 2.83
N SER A 177 -11.61 -17.17 1.95
CA SER A 177 -13.03 -16.92 2.20
C SER A 177 -13.51 -17.56 3.50
N ALA A 178 -14.22 -16.76 4.31
CA ALA A 178 -14.83 -17.09 5.59
C ALA A 178 -13.85 -17.39 6.74
N VAL A 179 -13.71 -16.42 7.65
CA VAL A 179 -13.57 -16.66 9.11
C VAL A 179 -12.60 -17.80 9.46
N GLN A 180 -11.48 -17.93 8.76
CA GLN A 180 -10.42 -18.83 9.18
C GLN A 180 -9.63 -18.09 10.24
N ALA A 181 -9.60 -18.67 11.44
CA ALA A 181 -8.87 -18.12 12.57
C ALA A 181 -7.46 -17.73 12.11
N LEU A 182 -7.05 -16.50 12.40
CA LEU A 182 -5.81 -15.87 11.96
C LEU A 182 -4.55 -16.70 12.27
N LYS A 183 -4.64 -17.60 13.24
CA LYS A 183 -3.61 -18.62 13.54
C LYS A 183 -3.37 -19.61 12.38
N VAL A 184 -4.42 -19.98 11.66
CA VAL A 184 -4.35 -20.80 10.43
C VAL A 184 -3.65 -20.01 9.34
N GLN A 185 -4.02 -18.74 9.14
CA GLN A 185 -3.37 -17.85 8.17
C GLN A 185 -1.89 -17.62 8.53
N GLN A 186 -1.56 -17.44 9.81
CA GLN A 186 -0.18 -17.35 10.27
C GLN A 186 0.62 -18.62 9.93
N THR A 187 0.07 -19.80 10.24
CA THR A 187 0.75 -21.09 9.98
C THR A 187 0.93 -21.32 8.47
N GLN A 188 -0.09 -20.99 7.68
CA GLN A 188 -0.03 -21.07 6.22
C GLN A 188 0.99 -20.08 5.66
N LEU A 189 1.03 -18.84 6.14
CA LEU A 189 1.98 -17.83 5.70
C LEU A 189 3.43 -18.24 6.01
N VAL A 190 3.70 -18.78 7.20
CA VAL A 190 5.02 -19.36 7.54
C VAL A 190 5.42 -20.42 6.52
N GLN A 191 4.50 -21.32 6.17
CA GLN A 191 4.77 -22.39 5.21
C GLN A 191 4.96 -21.85 3.79
N ILE A 192 4.16 -20.88 3.35
CA ILE A 192 4.29 -20.22 2.04
C ILE A 192 5.66 -19.54 1.93
N VAL A 193 6.05 -18.74 2.92
CA VAL A 193 7.35 -18.04 2.92
C VAL A 193 8.50 -19.05 2.90
N LYS A 194 8.39 -20.14 3.66
CA LYS A 194 9.38 -21.23 3.64
C LYS A 194 9.47 -21.87 2.26
N ASN A 195 8.35 -22.23 1.65
CA ASN A 195 8.32 -22.84 0.32
C ASN A 195 8.92 -21.90 -0.74
N LEU A 196 8.55 -20.61 -0.72
CA LEU A 196 9.12 -19.61 -1.62
C LEU A 196 10.64 -19.50 -1.47
N ARG A 197 11.15 -19.52 -0.24
CA ARG A 197 12.60 -19.50 0.02
C ARG A 197 13.29 -20.76 -0.51
N GLU A 198 12.68 -21.93 -0.38
CA GLU A 198 13.22 -23.20 -0.88
C GLU A 198 13.18 -23.29 -2.41
N THR A 199 12.11 -22.79 -3.05
CA THR A 199 11.94 -22.81 -4.50
C THR A 199 12.86 -21.83 -5.21
N TYR A 200 12.92 -20.58 -4.75
CA TYR A 200 13.66 -19.52 -5.44
C TYR A 200 15.08 -19.31 -4.91
N GLN A 201 15.40 -19.84 -3.73
CA GLN A 201 16.70 -19.74 -3.08
C GLN A 201 17.30 -18.31 -3.11
N PRO A 202 16.52 -17.28 -2.74
CA PRO A 202 17.02 -15.92 -2.79
C PRO A 202 18.15 -15.74 -1.77
N THR A 203 19.15 -14.94 -2.12
CA THR A 203 20.20 -14.52 -1.18
C THR A 203 19.62 -13.57 -0.13
N ARG A 204 18.62 -12.77 -0.51
CA ARG A 204 17.92 -11.82 0.36
C ARG A 204 16.40 -11.96 0.25
N LEU A 205 15.71 -12.00 1.38
CA LEU A 205 14.26 -12.02 1.44
C LEU A 205 13.76 -10.68 2.02
N ALA A 206 12.94 -9.98 1.26
CA ALA A 206 12.20 -8.81 1.74
C ALA A 206 10.74 -9.18 1.98
N LEU A 207 10.18 -8.73 3.08
CA LEU A 207 8.79 -8.94 3.46
C LEU A 207 8.09 -7.59 3.56
N ILE A 208 6.91 -7.48 2.96
CA ILE A 208 6.09 -6.28 3.02
C ILE A 208 4.70 -6.71 3.47
N GLY A 209 4.17 -6.08 4.51
CA GLY A 209 2.77 -6.24 4.89
C GLY A 209 2.12 -4.87 4.95
N SER A 210 0.95 -4.74 4.30
CA SER A 210 0.13 -3.53 4.33
C SER A 210 -1.13 -3.75 5.17
N ASP A 211 -1.58 -2.75 5.93
CA ASP A 211 -2.75 -2.82 6.81
C ASP A 211 -2.66 -4.00 7.80
N ALA A 212 -3.67 -4.88 7.86
CA ALA A 212 -3.65 -6.09 8.68
C ALA A 212 -2.58 -7.09 8.19
N GLY A 213 -2.17 -6.99 6.93
CA GLY A 213 -1.03 -7.72 6.38
C GLY A 213 0.28 -7.36 7.08
N ALA A 214 0.43 -6.15 7.64
CA ALA A 214 1.61 -5.77 8.42
C ALA A 214 1.77 -6.63 9.68
N LEU A 215 0.66 -6.95 10.35
CA LEU A 215 0.67 -7.77 11.56
C LEU A 215 0.87 -9.26 11.24
N LEU A 216 0.34 -9.74 10.10
CA LEU A 216 0.65 -11.07 9.60
C LEU A 216 2.12 -11.18 9.16
N ALA A 217 2.65 -10.14 8.51
CA ALA A 217 4.06 -10.05 8.15
C ALA A 217 4.95 -10.06 9.41
N ALA A 218 4.56 -9.36 10.48
CA ALA A 218 5.30 -9.34 11.74
C ALA A 218 5.46 -10.75 12.34
N CYS A 219 4.49 -11.64 12.14
CA CYS A 219 4.57 -13.04 12.59
C CYS A 219 5.66 -13.86 11.87
N VAL A 220 6.09 -13.46 10.67
CA VAL A 220 7.12 -14.14 9.88
C VAL A 220 8.36 -13.28 9.64
N ALA A 221 8.40 -12.09 10.23
CA ALA A 221 9.49 -11.13 10.15
C ALA A 221 10.88 -11.72 10.50
N PRO A 222 11.03 -12.65 11.47
CA PRO A 222 12.34 -13.24 11.78
C PRO A 222 12.97 -14.03 10.61
N ALA A 223 12.18 -14.42 9.61
CA ALA A 223 12.69 -15.11 8.42
C ALA A 223 13.21 -14.16 7.33
N ALA A 224 13.03 -12.84 7.48
CA ALA A 224 13.33 -11.85 6.44
C ALA A 224 14.54 -10.96 6.79
N ASP A 225 15.24 -10.53 5.75
CA ASP A 225 16.39 -9.61 5.84
C ASP A 225 15.93 -8.14 5.82
N VAL A 226 14.77 -7.87 5.24
CA VAL A 226 14.09 -6.56 5.26
C VAL A 226 12.62 -6.78 5.54
N VAL A 227 12.03 -5.98 6.43
CA VAL A 227 10.61 -6.00 6.73
C VAL A 227 10.05 -4.60 6.62
N ILE A 228 8.98 -4.44 5.84
CA ILE A 228 8.24 -3.19 5.70
C ILE A 228 6.83 -3.41 6.24
N PHE A 229 6.50 -2.66 7.29
CA PHE A 229 5.15 -2.56 7.84
C PHE A 229 4.51 -1.29 7.30
N ASP A 230 3.62 -1.43 6.33
CA ASP A 230 2.92 -0.30 5.73
C ASP A 230 1.52 -0.14 6.30
N GLN A 231 1.24 1.07 6.79
CA GLN A 231 -0.01 1.50 7.41
C GLN A 231 -0.57 0.43 8.36
N PRO A 232 0.22 -0.05 9.34
CA PRO A 232 -0.16 -1.22 10.13
C PRO A 232 -1.49 -0.93 10.84
N TYR A 233 -2.43 -1.86 10.68
CA TYR A 233 -3.81 -1.70 11.10
C TYR A 233 -4.27 -3.01 11.73
N GLN A 234 -4.86 -2.96 12.93
CA GLN A 234 -5.36 -4.18 13.59
C GLN A 234 -6.53 -4.77 12.83
N GLY A 235 -7.40 -3.97 12.23
CA GLY A 235 -8.58 -4.49 11.54
C GLY A 235 -9.40 -5.43 12.41
N ALA A 236 -9.90 -6.51 11.79
CA ALA A 236 -10.64 -7.56 12.49
C ALA A 236 -9.74 -8.55 13.26
N LEU A 237 -8.45 -8.25 13.43
CA LEU A 237 -7.53 -9.13 14.14
C LEU A 237 -7.82 -9.12 15.64
N ALA A 238 -7.81 -10.31 16.24
CA ALA A 238 -7.94 -10.45 17.69
C ALA A 238 -6.71 -9.86 18.40
N ASP A 239 -6.89 -9.26 19.58
CA ASP A 239 -5.81 -8.66 20.36
C ASP A 239 -4.63 -9.63 20.59
N SER A 240 -4.92 -10.90 20.85
CA SER A 240 -3.89 -11.95 21.00
C SER A 240 -3.05 -12.17 19.74
N THR A 241 -3.59 -11.88 18.56
CA THR A 241 -2.85 -11.91 17.30
C THR A 241 -1.93 -10.71 17.18
N VAL A 242 -2.40 -9.53 17.60
CA VAL A 242 -1.58 -8.30 17.66
C VAL A 242 -0.41 -8.50 18.62
N GLU A 243 -0.68 -9.01 19.83
CA GLU A 243 0.36 -9.31 20.82
C GLU A 243 1.39 -10.31 20.28
N ALA A 244 0.94 -11.39 19.63
CA ALA A 244 1.83 -12.37 19.01
C ALA A 244 2.68 -11.77 17.88
N ALA A 245 2.09 -10.91 17.05
CA ALA A 245 2.78 -10.20 15.98
C ALA A 245 3.87 -9.26 16.53
N LEU A 246 3.54 -8.46 17.54
CA LEU A 246 4.50 -7.57 18.21
C LEU A 246 5.64 -8.35 18.89
N ALA A 247 5.30 -9.46 19.55
CA ALA A 247 6.30 -10.34 20.15
C ALA A 247 7.23 -10.95 19.09
N ALA A 248 6.69 -11.43 17.97
CA ALA A 248 7.48 -11.99 16.86
C ALA A 248 8.39 -10.95 16.22
N ALA A 249 7.89 -9.74 15.95
CA ALA A 249 8.69 -8.64 15.42
C ALA A 249 9.88 -8.30 16.34
N SER A 250 9.69 -8.40 17.66
CA SER A 250 10.75 -8.15 18.65
C SER A 250 11.86 -9.19 18.66
N THR A 251 11.67 -10.33 17.97
CA THR A 251 12.69 -11.39 17.82
C THR A 251 13.52 -11.27 16.55
N CYS A 252 13.29 -10.24 15.74
CA CYS A 252 14.10 -10.00 14.55
C CYS A 252 15.59 -9.86 14.89
N GLU A 253 16.44 -10.43 14.05
CA GLU A 253 17.89 -10.34 14.22
C GLU A 253 18.38 -8.92 13.94
N GLN A 254 19.48 -8.50 14.58
CA GLN A 254 20.06 -7.16 14.43
C GLN A 254 20.38 -6.75 12.98
N LYS A 255 20.53 -7.73 12.07
CA LYS A 255 20.81 -7.50 10.65
C LYS A 255 19.56 -7.13 9.83
N THR A 256 18.36 -7.36 10.36
CA THR A 256 17.11 -7.08 9.65
C THR A 256 16.89 -5.57 9.55
N THR A 257 16.54 -5.06 8.37
CA THR A 257 16.09 -3.67 8.24
C THR A 257 14.59 -3.61 8.46
N VAL A 258 14.11 -2.80 9.41
CA VAL A 258 12.66 -2.68 9.69
C VAL A 258 12.19 -1.29 9.31
N VAL A 259 11.20 -1.20 8.44
CA VAL A 259 10.64 0.08 7.98
C VAL A 259 9.17 0.13 8.36
N VAL A 260 8.76 1.15 9.12
CA VAL A 260 7.35 1.43 9.35
C VAL A 260 6.95 2.63 8.50
N THR A 261 6.01 2.44 7.58
CA THR A 261 5.42 3.53 6.78
C THR A 261 3.98 3.75 7.21
N HIS A 262 3.56 4.98 7.49
CA HIS A 262 2.16 5.23 7.90
C HIS A 262 1.67 6.61 7.44
N PRO A 263 0.35 6.79 7.25
CA PRO A 263 -0.20 8.09 6.92
C PRO A 263 -0.19 9.04 8.13
N THR A 264 -0.31 10.35 7.89
CA THR A 264 -0.43 11.36 8.93
C THR A 264 -1.73 11.25 9.72
N ALA A 265 -2.84 10.91 9.06
CA ALA A 265 -4.13 10.74 9.69
C ALA A 265 -4.40 9.25 9.97
N ILE A 266 -4.13 8.82 11.20
CA ILE A 266 -4.39 7.47 11.71
C ILE A 266 -5.16 7.54 13.03
N SER A 267 -5.89 6.46 13.37
CA SER A 267 -6.62 6.36 14.64
C SER A 267 -5.66 6.24 15.83
N ALA A 268 -6.15 6.48 17.05
CA ALA A 268 -5.33 6.29 18.26
C ALA A 268 -4.90 4.83 18.45
N ALA A 269 -5.78 3.87 18.14
CA ALA A 269 -5.44 2.44 18.19
C ALA A 269 -4.31 2.09 17.21
N ASP A 270 -4.32 2.66 16.01
CA ASP A 270 -3.26 2.44 15.03
C ASP A 270 -1.95 3.10 15.43
N GLN A 271 -2.00 4.23 16.15
CA GLN A 271 -0.79 4.84 16.74
C GLN A 271 -0.13 3.93 17.76
N ASP A 272 -0.91 3.21 18.58
CA ASP A 272 -0.37 2.25 19.54
C ASP A 272 0.30 1.06 18.82
N ILE A 273 -0.29 0.58 17.72
CA ILE A 273 0.30 -0.50 16.90
C ILE A 273 1.61 -0.05 16.26
N VAL A 274 1.62 1.14 15.63
CA VAL A 274 2.84 1.75 15.08
C VAL A 274 3.90 1.85 16.17
N SER A 275 3.54 2.39 17.34
CA SER A 275 4.46 2.54 18.48
C SER A 275 5.01 1.19 18.96
N GLY A 276 4.16 0.16 19.02
CA GLY A 276 4.56 -1.20 19.39
C GLY A 276 5.55 -1.82 18.39
N LEU A 277 5.26 -1.70 17.09
CA LEU A 277 6.17 -2.19 16.03
C LEU A 277 7.50 -1.42 16.02
N LEU A 278 7.46 -0.11 16.29
CA LEU A 278 8.67 0.70 16.43
C LEU A 278 9.50 0.28 17.64
N ALA A 279 8.87 0.06 18.78
CA ALA A 279 9.55 -0.45 19.97
C ALA A 279 10.18 -1.83 19.73
N ALA A 280 9.47 -2.72 19.02
CA ALA A 280 9.99 -4.01 18.60
C ALA A 280 11.18 -3.90 17.63
N ALA A 281 11.21 -2.84 16.82
CA ALA A 281 12.29 -2.58 15.86
C ALA A 281 13.51 -1.89 16.48
N GLN A 282 13.39 -1.17 17.61
CA GLN A 282 14.51 -0.43 18.21
C GLN A 282 15.78 -1.25 18.53
N PRO A 283 15.70 -2.51 19.00
CA PRO A 283 16.89 -3.34 19.24
C PRO A 283 17.62 -3.73 17.94
N VAL A 284 16.94 -3.60 16.81
CA VAL A 284 17.44 -3.94 15.48
C VAL A 284 18.08 -2.68 14.89
N GLY A 285 19.40 -2.67 14.70
CA GLY A 285 20.18 -1.47 14.34
C GLY A 285 19.85 -0.80 12.99
N GLY A 286 18.81 -1.25 12.29
CA GLY A 286 18.35 -0.77 10.98
C GLY A 286 16.86 -0.41 10.94
N ALA A 287 16.30 0.18 12.00
CA ALA A 287 14.92 0.64 12.02
C ALA A 287 14.75 2.04 11.39
N ALA A 288 13.75 2.21 10.51
CA ALA A 288 13.38 3.49 9.92
C ALA A 288 11.86 3.72 9.99
N VAL A 289 11.46 4.98 10.13
CA VAL A 289 10.05 5.39 10.18
C VAL A 289 9.82 6.46 9.13
N HIS A 290 8.81 6.27 8.30
CA HIS A 290 8.40 7.25 7.30
C HIS A 290 6.93 7.57 7.45
N THR A 291 6.64 8.86 7.63
CA THR A 291 5.26 9.35 7.71
C THR A 291 4.93 10.07 6.41
N PHE A 292 3.79 9.74 5.81
CA PHE A 292 3.33 10.32 4.55
C PHE A 292 2.02 11.10 4.74
N PRO A 293 1.85 12.29 4.12
CA PRO A 293 0.59 13.00 4.13
C PRO A 293 -0.54 12.17 3.50
N GLY A 294 -1.60 11.89 4.27
CA GLY A 294 -2.69 11.02 3.82
C GLY A 294 -3.50 10.41 4.96
N ASP A 295 -4.38 9.49 4.59
CA ASP A 295 -4.97 8.43 5.42
C ASP A 295 -4.83 7.06 4.72
N PRO A 296 -5.30 5.94 5.31
CA PRO A 296 -5.12 4.61 4.72
C PRO A 296 -5.78 4.38 3.35
N LEU A 297 -6.77 5.20 2.95
CA LEU A 297 -7.44 5.07 1.65
C LEU A 297 -7.11 6.23 0.71
N ILE A 298 -6.91 7.43 1.26
CA ILE A 298 -6.74 8.67 0.49
C ILE A 298 -5.29 9.12 0.60
N ILE A 299 -4.57 8.96 -0.51
CA ILE A 299 -3.19 9.39 -0.68
C ILE A 299 -3.05 10.09 -2.03
N GLU A 300 -2.33 11.21 -2.07
CA GLU A 300 -2.05 11.90 -3.32
C GLU A 300 -1.16 11.01 -4.22
N PRO A 301 -1.40 10.95 -5.56
CA PRO A 301 -0.58 10.15 -6.47
C PRO A 301 0.93 10.38 -6.35
N GLY A 302 1.36 11.64 -6.16
CA GLY A 302 2.77 11.98 -5.95
C GLY A 302 3.36 11.39 -4.66
N ILE A 303 2.58 11.37 -3.59
CA ILE A 303 2.99 10.79 -2.30
C ILE A 303 2.97 9.25 -2.37
N ALA A 304 2.00 8.65 -3.05
CA ALA A 304 1.98 7.21 -3.30
C ALA A 304 3.24 6.75 -4.07
N ARG A 305 3.65 7.54 -5.08
CA ARG A 305 4.91 7.31 -5.82
C ARG A 305 6.14 7.39 -4.93
N GLN A 306 6.20 8.33 -4.00
CA GLN A 306 7.29 8.47 -3.03
C GLN A 306 7.33 7.33 -2.01
N ARG A 307 6.16 6.88 -1.53
CA ARG A 307 6.04 5.73 -0.63
C ARG A 307 6.63 4.47 -1.26
N LEU A 308 6.25 4.16 -2.50
CA LEU A 308 6.75 2.99 -3.21
C LEU A 308 8.26 3.07 -3.49
N LEU A 309 8.74 4.26 -3.84
CA LEU A 309 10.18 4.53 -4.01
C LEU A 309 10.95 4.28 -2.72
N CYS A 310 10.43 4.75 -1.58
CA CYS A 310 11.02 4.51 -0.27
C CYS A 310 11.17 3.00 -0.01
N TRP A 311 10.14 2.20 -0.29
CA TRP A 311 10.24 0.74 -0.14
C TRP A 311 11.32 0.13 -1.01
N ALA A 312 11.35 0.48 -2.30
CA ALA A 312 12.35 -0.03 -3.23
C ALA A 312 13.78 0.29 -2.78
N GLN A 313 14.02 1.50 -2.26
CA GLN A 313 15.34 1.92 -1.76
C GLN A 313 15.77 1.14 -0.51
N HIS A 314 14.87 0.88 0.45
CA HIS A 314 15.20 0.05 1.63
C HIS A 314 15.42 -1.41 1.27
N ILE A 315 14.62 -1.95 0.36
CA ILE A 315 14.73 -3.34 -0.11
C ILE A 315 16.05 -3.55 -0.85
N THR A 316 16.43 -2.63 -1.73
CA THR A 316 17.63 -2.79 -2.57
C THR A 316 18.90 -2.24 -1.91
N GLY A 317 18.76 -1.33 -0.94
CA GLY A 317 19.87 -0.54 -0.41
C GLY A 317 20.42 0.50 -1.40
N LYS A 318 19.78 0.68 -2.56
CA LYS A 318 20.22 1.61 -3.61
C LYS A 318 19.50 2.93 -3.46
N THR A 319 20.23 4.04 -3.59
CA THR A 319 19.61 5.36 -3.73
C THR A 319 19.13 5.52 -5.17
N ILE A 320 17.81 5.73 -5.33
CA ILE A 320 17.18 5.97 -6.63
C ILE A 320 16.76 7.44 -6.67
N THR A 321 17.51 8.27 -7.42
CA THR A 321 17.26 9.72 -7.50
C THR A 321 16.27 10.10 -8.60
N ASP A 322 16.33 9.40 -9.74
CA ASP A 322 15.35 9.50 -10.82
C ASP A 322 14.75 8.12 -11.08
N PRO A 323 13.53 7.85 -10.57
CA PRO A 323 12.90 6.55 -10.72
C PRO A 323 12.59 6.19 -12.18
N ARG A 324 12.27 7.17 -13.04
CA ARG A 324 11.93 6.88 -14.44
C ARG A 324 13.18 6.49 -15.21
N GLN A 325 14.24 7.28 -15.06
CA GLN A 325 15.53 6.97 -15.66
C GLN A 325 16.06 5.62 -15.17
N ALA A 326 15.94 5.32 -13.86
CA ALA A 326 16.38 4.05 -13.30
C ALA A 326 15.64 2.85 -13.93
N VAL A 327 14.34 2.96 -14.19
CA VAL A 327 13.57 1.91 -14.88
C VAL A 327 14.02 1.76 -16.32
N GLU A 328 14.18 2.86 -17.06
CA GLU A 328 14.65 2.85 -18.45
C GLU A 328 16.03 2.20 -18.59
N GLU A 329 16.96 2.52 -17.69
CA GLU A 329 18.30 1.94 -17.64
C GLU A 329 18.27 0.43 -17.36
N GLN A 330 17.44 -0.01 -16.41
CA GLN A 330 17.28 -1.44 -16.08
C GLN A 330 16.71 -2.23 -17.27
N VAL A 331 15.69 -1.70 -17.93
CA VAL A 331 15.06 -2.32 -19.11
C VAL A 331 16.05 -2.38 -20.27
N ALA A 332 16.79 -1.29 -20.53
CA ALA A 332 17.80 -1.27 -21.58
C ALA A 332 18.92 -2.29 -21.31
N ALA A 333 19.38 -2.41 -20.07
CA ALA A 333 20.38 -3.39 -19.67
C ALA A 333 19.90 -4.84 -19.84
N ALA A 334 18.64 -5.12 -19.47
CA ALA A 334 18.05 -6.45 -19.61
C ALA A 334 17.97 -6.88 -21.09
N ARG A 335 17.50 -5.99 -21.98
CA ARG A 335 17.40 -6.26 -23.42
C ARG A 335 18.78 -6.46 -24.06
N ALA A 336 19.75 -5.64 -23.68
CA ALA A 336 21.12 -5.80 -24.17
C ALA A 336 21.74 -7.15 -23.75
N ALA A 337 21.43 -7.64 -22.54
CA ALA A 337 21.89 -8.94 -22.07
C ALA A 337 21.25 -10.09 -22.86
N GLU A 338 19.93 -10.02 -23.12
CA GLU A 338 19.21 -11.02 -23.93
C GLU A 338 19.75 -11.08 -25.37
N GLU A 339 20.00 -9.93 -26.01
CA GLU A 339 20.60 -9.86 -27.35
C GLU A 339 22.03 -10.45 -27.39
N ALA A 340 22.82 -10.21 -26.35
CA ALA A 340 24.17 -10.77 -26.23
C ALA A 340 24.15 -12.30 -26.08
N GLU A 341 23.20 -12.84 -25.31
CA GLU A 341 23.01 -14.28 -25.15
C GLU A 341 22.55 -14.94 -26.46
N ALA A 342 21.59 -14.33 -27.16
CA ALA A 342 21.10 -14.82 -28.45
C ALA A 342 22.20 -14.85 -29.53
N THR A 343 23.06 -13.82 -29.58
CA THR A 343 24.18 -13.76 -30.53
C THR A 343 25.37 -14.66 -30.14
N GLY A 344 25.56 -14.93 -28.85
CA GLY A 344 26.53 -15.91 -28.36
C GLY A 344 26.17 -17.35 -28.74
N ASN A 345 24.89 -17.73 -28.58
CA ASN A 345 24.38 -19.05 -28.95
C ASN A 345 24.35 -19.28 -30.46
N ALA A 346 24.23 -18.23 -31.29
CA ALA A 346 24.30 -18.35 -32.74
C ALA A 346 25.72 -18.59 -33.30
N LYS A 347 26.77 -18.45 -32.47
CA LYS A 347 28.18 -18.65 -32.85
C LYS A 347 28.76 -19.98 -32.35
N GLN A 348 28.00 -20.77 -31.59
CA GLN A 348 28.35 -22.13 -31.16
C GLN A 348 27.68 -23.17 -32.07
#